data_AF-A0A2I4DVZ6-F1
#
_entry.id   AF-A0A2I4DVZ6-F1
#
_cell.length_a   1.000
_cell.length_b   1.000
_cell.length_c   1.000
_cell.angle_alpha   90.00
_cell.angle_beta   90.00
_cell.angle_gamma   90.00
#
_symmetry.space_group_name_H-M   'P 1'
#
loop_
_entity.id
_entity.type
_entity.pdbx_description
1 polymer ?
#
loop_
_entity_poly.entity_id
_entity_poly.type
_entity_poly.pdbx_seq_one_letter_code
_entity_poly.pdbx_strand_id
1 'polypeptide(L)'
;MSGNLDRMFTSEEVAAALKQMSPFKSPRPNGFGTGFYQDHWEIMGNEVSQAVLDFLKNGHMPRDLNHTHIAMIPKLLHTMQSRQKGREGSMAIKLEMSNAYDRVKWDYLEAMLIKLGFGQNWTRLVMECVRSVTYSVLTNGVPGETISPLRGLRQGDPLSSYLFLICAEGLSSLLQKAESSGAIKG
;
A
#
# COMPACT_ATOMS: atom_id res chain seq x y z
N MET A 1 20.59 -1.09 7.10
CA MET A 1 19.68 -1.18 5.93
C MET A 1 19.77 0.03 5.00
N SER A 2 20.31 1.17 5.44
CA SER A 2 20.21 2.46 4.73
C SER A 2 21.18 2.62 3.53
N GLY A 3 22.35 1.99 3.53
CA GLY A 3 23.40 2.26 2.54
C GLY A 3 23.12 1.86 1.07
N ASN A 4 22.12 1.00 0.81
CA ASN A 4 21.77 0.60 -0.56
C ASN A 4 20.56 1.36 -1.11
N LEU A 5 19.71 1.95 -0.25
CA LEU A 5 18.50 2.66 -0.65
C LEU A 5 18.75 4.11 -1.08
N ASP A 6 19.94 4.63 -0.79
CA ASP A 6 20.36 5.99 -1.14
C ASP A 6 21.17 6.06 -2.44
N ARG A 7 21.41 4.92 -3.12
CA ARG A 7 22.10 4.90 -4.42
C ARG A 7 21.15 5.32 -5.55
N MET A 8 21.73 5.83 -6.64
CA MET A 8 20.95 6.11 -7.84
C MET A 8 20.39 4.81 -8.42
N PHE A 9 19.09 4.83 -8.73
CA PHE A 9 18.41 3.74 -9.41
C PHE A 9 18.77 3.73 -10.90
N THR A 10 18.74 2.55 -11.52
CA THR A 10 19.03 2.40 -12.95
C THR A 10 17.82 1.89 -13.74
N SER A 11 17.84 2.08 -15.07
CA SER A 11 16.81 1.57 -15.99
C SER A 11 16.65 0.05 -15.90
N GLU A 12 17.73 -0.68 -15.63
CA GLU A 12 17.72 -2.13 -15.51
C GLU A 12 16.94 -2.57 -14.27
N GLU A 13 17.06 -1.82 -13.17
CA GLU A 13 16.30 -2.08 -11.94
C GLU A 13 14.81 -1.82 -12.14
N VAL A 14 14.46 -0.77 -12.90
CA VAL A 14 13.07 -0.49 -13.28
C VAL A 14 12.51 -1.63 -14.13
N ALA A 15 13.24 -2.09 -15.14
CA ALA A 15 12.84 -3.21 -15.98
C ALA A 15 12.69 -4.52 -15.19
N ALA A 16 13.64 -4.80 -14.28
CA ALA A 16 13.59 -5.96 -13.41
C ALA A 16 12.39 -5.92 -12.46
N ALA A 17 12.09 -4.75 -11.88
CA ALA A 17 10.93 -4.55 -11.02
C ALA A 17 9.62 -4.78 -11.79
N LEU A 18 9.49 -4.26 -13.02
CA LEU A 18 8.31 -4.49 -13.86
C LEU A 18 8.10 -5.98 -14.16
N LYS A 19 9.18 -6.72 -14.45
CA LYS A 19 9.10 -8.17 -14.74
C LYS A 19 8.68 -9.02 -13.53
N GLN A 20 8.93 -8.54 -12.32
CA GLN A 20 8.49 -9.21 -11.09
C GLN A 20 6.99 -8.98 -10.78
N MET A 21 6.35 -8.02 -11.44
CA MET A 21 4.92 -7.76 -11.25
C MET A 21 4.07 -8.82 -11.96
N SER A 22 2.98 -9.23 -11.31
CA SER A 22 2.01 -10.13 -11.93
C SER A 22 1.35 -9.46 -13.15
N PRO A 23 1.29 -10.14 -14.32
CA PRO A 23 0.70 -9.60 -15.54
C PRO A 23 -0.82 -9.43 -15.45
N PHE A 24 -1.50 -10.26 -14.65
CA PHE A 24 -2.96 -10.35 -14.56
C PHE A 24 -3.53 -9.61 -13.33
N LYS A 25 -3.22 -8.31 -13.21
CA LYS A 25 -3.90 -7.43 -12.25
C LYS A 25 -5.11 -6.75 -12.88
N SER A 26 -6.05 -6.32 -12.04
CA SER A 26 -7.21 -5.54 -12.49
C SER A 26 -6.76 -4.38 -13.39
N PRO A 27 -7.29 -4.28 -14.62
CA PRO A 27 -6.85 -3.28 -15.57
C PRO A 27 -7.15 -1.87 -15.06
N ARG A 28 -6.25 -0.93 -15.35
CA ARG A 28 -6.53 0.49 -15.16
C ARG A 28 -7.71 0.91 -16.06
N PRO A 29 -8.37 2.04 -15.78
CA PRO A 29 -9.47 2.56 -16.60
C PRO A 29 -9.12 2.73 -18.09
N ASN A 30 -7.83 2.89 -18.42
CA ASN A 30 -7.33 2.95 -19.79
C ASN A 30 -7.13 1.58 -20.47
N GLY A 31 -7.50 0.47 -19.80
CA GLY A 31 -7.41 -0.89 -20.33
C GLY A 31 -6.02 -1.54 -20.28
N PHE A 32 -4.97 -0.78 -19.93
CA PHE A 32 -3.59 -1.29 -19.93
C PHE A 32 -3.20 -1.82 -18.56
N GLY A 33 -3.12 -3.16 -18.44
CA GLY A 33 -2.56 -3.84 -17.28
C GLY A 33 -1.03 -3.95 -17.33
N THR A 34 -0.43 -4.48 -16.27
CA THR A 34 1.02 -4.71 -16.19
C THR A 34 1.55 -5.53 -17.38
N GLY A 35 0.79 -6.52 -17.85
CA GLY A 35 1.15 -7.35 -19.01
C GLY A 35 1.40 -6.53 -20.29
N PHE A 36 0.63 -5.47 -20.53
CA PHE A 36 0.84 -4.60 -21.69
C PHE A 36 2.24 -3.97 -21.69
N TYR A 37 2.69 -3.47 -20.55
CA TYR A 37 4.02 -2.87 -20.41
C TYR A 37 5.14 -3.91 -20.48
N GLN A 38 4.88 -5.14 -20.04
CA GLN A 38 5.83 -6.25 -20.17
C GLN A 38 6.00 -6.66 -21.65
N ASP A 39 4.89 -6.76 -22.38
CA ASP A 39 4.87 -7.17 -23.80
C ASP A 39 5.43 -6.09 -24.72
N HIS A 40 5.20 -4.81 -24.41
CA HIS A 40 5.62 -3.67 -25.24
C HIS A 40 6.81 -2.90 -24.66
N TRP A 41 7.61 -3.54 -23.80
CA TRP A 41 8.74 -2.90 -23.12
C TRP A 41 9.79 -2.36 -24.09
N GLU A 42 9.98 -3.00 -25.26
CA GLU A 42 10.94 -2.53 -26.27
C GLU A 42 10.58 -1.14 -26.82
N ILE A 43 9.29 -0.80 -26.85
CA ILE A 43 8.79 0.46 -27.40
C ILE A 43 8.69 1.51 -26.28
N MET A 44 8.07 1.14 -25.16
CA MET A 44 7.72 2.08 -24.08
C MET A 44 8.76 2.16 -22.96
N GLY A 45 9.72 1.22 -22.91
CA GLY A 45 10.59 1.03 -21.76
C GLY A 45 11.48 2.23 -21.44
N ASN A 46 11.92 2.98 -22.45
CA ASN A 46 12.73 4.18 -22.25
C ASN A 46 11.92 5.29 -21.55
N GLU A 47 10.72 5.59 -22.06
CA GLU A 47 9.84 6.63 -21.51
C GLU A 47 9.38 6.28 -20.09
N VAL A 48 9.00 5.02 -19.88
CA VAL A 48 8.60 4.51 -18.55
C VAL A 48 9.78 4.59 -17.58
N SER A 49 10.98 4.20 -18.00
CA SER A 49 12.17 4.26 -17.15
C SER A 49 12.53 5.70 -16.80
N GLN A 50 12.49 6.63 -17.75
CA GLN A 50 12.74 8.05 -17.49
C GLN A 50 11.75 8.63 -16.50
N ALA A 51 10.45 8.37 -16.68
CA ALA A 51 9.42 8.84 -15.75
C ALA A 51 9.61 8.30 -14.32
N VAL A 52 9.97 7.01 -14.19
CA VAL A 52 10.25 6.39 -12.88
C VAL A 52 11.52 6.97 -12.25
N LEU A 53 12.59 7.12 -13.02
CA LEU A 53 13.85 7.68 -12.53
C LEU A 53 13.71 9.15 -12.12
N ASP A 54 12.94 9.94 -12.88
CA ASP A 54 12.63 11.33 -12.54
C ASP A 54 11.83 11.42 -11.24
N PHE A 55 10.88 10.51 -11.02
CA PHE A 55 10.19 10.40 -9.73
C PHE A 55 11.17 10.04 -8.61
N LEU A 56 12.02 9.03 -8.80
CA LEU A 56 12.97 8.58 -7.77
C LEU A 56 14.01 9.65 -7.43
N LYS A 57 14.35 10.52 -8.38
CA LYS A 57 15.30 11.63 -8.19
C LYS A 57 14.65 12.84 -7.54
N ASN A 58 13.50 13.29 -8.05
CA ASN A 58 12.89 14.55 -7.64
C ASN A 58 11.88 14.35 -6.49
N GLY A 59 11.25 13.17 -6.43
CA GLY A 59 10.20 12.81 -5.46
C GLY A 59 8.82 13.37 -5.79
N HIS A 60 8.58 13.78 -7.04
CA HIS A 60 7.30 14.33 -7.45
C HIS A 60 6.53 13.28 -8.25
N MET A 61 5.49 12.70 -7.65
CA MET A 61 4.62 11.73 -8.33
C MET A 61 3.65 12.48 -9.26
N PRO A 62 3.58 12.15 -10.56
CA PRO A 62 2.54 12.68 -11.44
C PRO A 62 1.16 12.30 -10.91
N ARG A 63 0.29 13.29 -10.66
CA ARG A 63 -1.02 13.07 -10.01
C ARG A 63 -1.91 12.09 -10.79
N ASP A 64 -1.82 12.13 -12.11
CA ASP A 64 -2.60 11.28 -13.02
C ASP A 64 -2.21 9.79 -12.90
N LEU A 65 -0.97 9.49 -12.50
CA LEU A 65 -0.52 8.12 -12.27
C LEU A 65 -1.03 7.53 -10.95
N ASN A 66 -1.36 8.40 -9.98
CA ASN A 66 -1.77 8.01 -8.63
C ASN A 66 -3.28 8.22 -8.35
N HIS A 67 -4.09 8.35 -9.41
CA HIS A 67 -5.55 8.35 -9.31
C HIS A 67 -6.12 6.93 -9.39
N THR A 68 -7.12 6.61 -8.57
CA THR A 68 -7.75 5.28 -8.50
C THR A 68 -9.27 5.39 -8.53
N HIS A 69 -9.92 4.54 -9.32
CA HIS A 69 -11.37 4.45 -9.36
C HIS A 69 -11.85 3.37 -8.39
N ILE A 70 -12.78 3.72 -7.50
CA ILE A 70 -13.35 2.82 -6.51
C ILE A 70 -14.75 2.42 -6.98
N ALA A 71 -14.93 1.12 -7.23
CA ALA A 71 -16.25 0.54 -7.47
C ALA A 71 -16.83 0.01 -6.15
N MET A 72 -18.08 0.35 -5.85
CA MET A 72 -18.79 -0.21 -4.70
C MET A 72 -19.29 -1.61 -5.01
N ILE A 73 -18.74 -2.62 -4.34
CA ILE A 73 -19.20 -4.01 -4.42
C ILE A 73 -19.86 -4.37 -3.08
N PRO A 74 -21.17 -4.66 -3.05
CA PRO A 74 -21.84 -5.10 -1.84
C PRO A 74 -21.20 -6.39 -1.29
N LYS A 75 -20.70 -6.35 -0.05
CA LYS A 75 -20.27 -7.57 0.65
C LYS A 75 -21.52 -8.38 1.02
N LEU A 76 -21.76 -9.50 0.33
CA LEU A 76 -22.73 -10.51 0.78
C LEU A 76 -22.19 -11.16 2.06
N LEU A 77 -22.59 -10.66 3.22
CA LEU A 77 -22.33 -11.28 4.52
C LEU A 77 -23.12 -12.58 4.62
N HIS A 78 -22.53 -13.69 4.18
CA HIS A 78 -23.04 -15.00 4.56
C HIS A 78 -22.63 -15.27 6.01
N THR A 79 -23.56 -15.06 6.93
CA THR A 79 -23.44 -15.25 8.37
C THR A 79 -23.05 -16.70 8.69
N MET A 80 -21.75 -16.97 8.88
CA MET A 80 -21.31 -18.21 9.53
C MET A 80 -21.26 -17.98 11.05
N GLN A 81 -22.43 -18.02 11.68
CA GLN A 81 -22.54 -18.31 13.11
C GLN A 81 -22.52 -19.84 13.26
N SER A 82 -21.34 -20.43 13.45
CA SER A 82 -21.23 -21.85 13.77
C SER A 82 -20.40 -22.07 15.03
N ARG A 83 -21.15 -22.42 16.10
CA ARG A 83 -20.76 -23.17 17.32
C ARG A 83 -19.70 -22.56 18.26
N GLN A 84 -20.17 -21.72 19.19
CA GLN A 84 -19.58 -21.58 20.53
C GLN A 84 -20.39 -22.39 21.54
N LYS A 85 -20.05 -23.67 21.75
CA LYS A 85 -20.48 -24.44 22.94
C LYS A 85 -19.32 -25.33 23.37
N GLY A 86 -18.48 -24.79 24.25
CA GLY A 86 -17.41 -25.47 24.98
C GLY A 86 -17.16 -24.73 26.30
N ARG A 87 -16.83 -25.45 27.38
CA ARG A 87 -16.72 -24.93 28.76
C ARG A 87 -15.40 -24.20 29.07
N GLU A 88 -14.49 -24.09 28.11
CA GLU A 88 -13.31 -23.22 28.16
C GLU A 88 -13.40 -22.20 27.02
N GLY A 89 -13.52 -20.92 27.37
CA GLY A 89 -13.68 -19.85 26.39
C GLY A 89 -12.33 -19.40 25.84
N SER A 90 -11.89 -19.95 24.72
CA SER A 90 -10.81 -19.33 23.93
C SER A 90 -11.37 -18.12 23.18
N MET A 91 -10.95 -16.92 23.55
CA MET A 91 -11.30 -15.69 22.82
C MET A 91 -10.33 -15.52 21.66
N ALA A 92 -10.76 -15.85 20.44
CA ALA A 92 -10.05 -15.45 19.24
C ALA A 92 -10.43 -14.00 18.90
N ILE A 93 -9.52 -13.05 19.14
CA ILE A 93 -9.70 -11.66 18.69
C ILE A 93 -9.50 -11.64 17.18
N LYS A 94 -10.62 -11.69 16.43
CA LYS A 94 -10.60 -11.51 14.98
C LYS A 94 -10.50 -10.03 14.66
N LEU A 95 -9.27 -9.53 14.56
CA LEU A 95 -9.00 -8.19 14.05
C LEU A 95 -9.38 -8.17 12.56
N GLU A 96 -10.40 -7.39 12.17
CA GLU A 96 -10.76 -7.20 10.77
C GLU A 96 -9.67 -6.40 10.04
N MET A 97 -8.64 -7.10 9.57
CA MET A 97 -7.51 -6.50 8.86
C MET A 97 -7.92 -5.79 7.57
N SER A 98 -9.02 -6.21 6.93
CA SER A 98 -9.50 -5.60 5.68
C SER A 98 -9.83 -4.11 5.83
N ASN A 99 -10.36 -3.68 6.99
CA ASN A 99 -10.65 -2.27 7.28
C ASN A 99 -9.47 -1.57 7.97
N ALA A 100 -8.39 -2.29 8.27
CA ALA A 100 -7.23 -1.73 8.94
C ALA A 100 -6.35 -0.91 7.98
N TYR A 101 -6.32 -1.29 6.69
CA TYR A 101 -5.67 -0.51 5.64
C TYR A 101 -6.20 0.93 5.59
N ASP A 102 -7.51 1.13 5.71
CA ASP A 102 -8.16 2.46 5.65
C ASP A 102 -7.89 3.34 6.89
N ARG A 103 -7.34 2.76 7.96
CA ARG A 103 -7.19 3.42 9.26
C ARG A 103 -5.75 3.82 9.58
N VAL A 104 -4.77 3.39 8.79
CA VAL A 104 -3.35 3.71 9.01
C VAL A 104 -3.14 5.23 8.93
N LYS A 105 -2.74 5.84 10.05
CA LYS A 105 -2.33 7.26 10.06
C LYS A 105 -0.98 7.41 9.38
N TRP A 106 -0.88 8.37 8.47
CA TRP A 106 0.34 8.60 7.70
C TRP A 106 1.52 9.07 8.56
N ASP A 107 1.28 9.91 9.56
CA ASP A 107 2.34 10.37 10.47
C ASP A 107 2.91 9.21 11.30
N TYR A 108 2.06 8.23 11.65
CA TYR A 108 2.51 7.02 12.33
C TYR A 108 3.37 6.15 11.42
N LEU A 109 2.96 5.96 10.17
CA LEU A 109 3.74 5.23 9.18
C LEU A 109 5.12 5.87 8.96
N GLU A 110 5.14 7.19 8.75
CA GLU A 110 6.38 7.96 8.58
C GLU A 110 7.32 7.80 9.78
N ALA A 111 6.79 7.94 11.00
CA ALA A 111 7.56 7.73 12.23
C ALA A 111 8.10 6.30 12.35
N MET A 112 7.32 5.29 11.94
CA MET A 112 7.76 3.89 11.93
C MET A 112 8.88 3.63 10.92
N LEU A 113 8.80 4.19 9.72
CA LEU A 113 9.87 4.10 8.72
C LEU A 113 11.18 4.70 9.26
N ILE A 114 11.10 5.89 9.86
CA ILE A 114 12.27 6.54 10.47
C ILE A 114 12.82 5.68 11.62
N LYS A 115 11.95 5.14 12.48
CA LYS A 115 12.35 4.34 13.64
C LYS A 115 13.01 3.00 13.26
N LEU A 116 12.60 2.41 12.13
CA LEU A 116 13.24 1.20 11.58
C LEU A 116 14.56 1.49 10.86
N GLY A 117 14.98 2.76 10.78
CA GLY A 117 16.27 3.16 10.22
C GLY A 117 16.26 3.37 8.70
N PHE A 118 15.08 3.54 8.09
CA PHE A 118 14.99 3.97 6.69
C PHE A 118 15.48 5.42 6.54
N GLY A 119 16.24 5.69 5.48
CA GLY A 119 16.80 7.01 5.21
C GLY A 119 15.71 8.05 4.91
N GLN A 120 15.95 9.32 5.24
CA GLN A 120 14.97 10.40 5.03
C GLN A 120 14.52 10.52 3.57
N ASN A 121 15.45 10.38 2.62
CA ASN A 121 15.15 10.46 1.19
C ASN A 121 14.18 9.34 0.78
N TRP A 122 14.46 8.11 1.18
CA TRP A 122 13.61 6.97 0.89
C TRP A 122 12.24 7.10 1.56
N THR A 123 12.20 7.51 2.84
CA THR A 123 10.93 7.76 3.55
C THR A 123 10.11 8.83 2.83
N ARG A 124 10.75 9.92 2.37
CA ARG A 124 10.07 10.96 1.58
C ARG A 124 9.44 10.39 0.31
N LEU A 125 10.17 9.58 -0.46
CA LEU A 125 9.65 8.95 -1.68
C LEU A 125 8.44 8.05 -1.40
N VAL A 126 8.49 7.25 -0.34
CA VAL A 126 7.37 6.40 0.07
C VAL A 126 6.17 7.25 0.51
N MET A 127 6.40 8.28 1.31
CA MET A 127 5.34 9.17 1.78
C MET A 127 4.71 9.97 0.63
N GLU A 128 5.46 10.33 -0.41
CA GLU A 128 4.93 10.94 -1.63
C GLU A 128 3.98 10.00 -2.37
N CYS A 129 4.32 8.71 -2.50
CA CYS A 129 3.40 7.71 -3.06
C CYS A 129 2.09 7.58 -2.25
N VAL A 130 2.19 7.64 -0.93
CA VAL A 130 1.06 7.46 -0.01
C VAL A 130 0.18 8.70 0.06
N ARG A 131 0.77 9.90 0.16
CA ARG A 131 0.05 11.16 0.37
C ARG A 131 -0.57 11.74 -0.90
N SER A 132 0.00 11.46 -2.08
CA SER A 132 -0.48 12.00 -3.35
C SER A 132 -1.66 11.24 -3.96
N VAL A 133 -2.13 10.17 -3.31
CA VAL A 133 -3.20 9.33 -3.85
C VAL A 133 -4.52 10.10 -3.92
N THR A 134 -5.27 9.87 -4.99
CA THR A 134 -6.63 10.42 -5.14
C THR A 134 -7.59 9.34 -5.63
N TYR A 135 -8.86 9.49 -5.28
CA TYR A 135 -9.90 8.52 -5.60
C TYR A 135 -11.08 9.18 -6.30
N SER A 136 -11.78 8.44 -7.14
CA SER A 136 -13.14 8.79 -7.57
C SER A 136 -14.05 7.57 -7.36
N VAL A 137 -15.26 7.80 -6.85
CA VAL A 137 -16.25 6.73 -6.67
C VAL A 137 -17.01 6.55 -7.98
N LEU A 138 -17.00 5.34 -8.51
CA LEU A 138 -17.79 4.99 -9.68
C LEU A 138 -19.23 4.69 -9.26
N THR A 139 -20.17 5.53 -9.72
CA THR A 139 -21.61 5.27 -9.61
C THR A 139 -22.15 4.94 -10.99
N ASN A 140 -22.61 3.71 -11.19
CA ASN A 140 -23.06 3.19 -12.50
C ASN A 140 -22.03 3.38 -13.63
N GLY A 141 -20.73 3.23 -13.32
CA GLY A 141 -19.64 3.38 -14.29
C GLY A 141 -19.19 4.83 -14.56
N VAL A 142 -19.87 5.82 -13.98
CA VAL A 142 -19.49 7.23 -14.10
C VAL A 142 -18.66 7.65 -12.88
N PRO A 143 -17.45 8.23 -13.06
CA PRO A 143 -16.67 8.79 -11.97
C PRO A 143 -17.37 9.99 -11.32
N GLY A 144 -17.54 9.93 -10.01
CA GLY A 144 -17.98 11.06 -9.19
C GLY A 144 -16.85 12.03 -8.87
N GLU A 145 -17.01 12.80 -7.79
CA GLU A 145 -16.02 13.78 -7.34
C GLU A 145 -14.69 13.13 -6.94
N THR A 146 -13.60 13.88 -7.12
CA THR A 146 -12.28 13.44 -6.69
C THR A 146 -12.10 13.66 -5.18
N ILE A 147 -11.76 12.59 -4.48
CA ILE A 147 -11.54 12.55 -3.05
C ILE A 147 -10.05 12.35 -2.78
N SER A 148 -9.48 13.20 -1.94
CA SER A 148 -8.12 13.03 -1.40
C SER A 148 -8.22 12.52 0.04
N PRO A 149 -7.75 11.30 0.34
CA PRO A 149 -7.74 10.80 1.70
C PRO A 149 -6.73 11.56 2.57
N LEU A 150 -6.91 11.49 3.88
CA LEU A 150 -5.94 11.99 4.87
C LEU A 150 -5.23 10.87 5.64
N ARG A 151 -5.65 9.62 5.38
CA ARG A 151 -5.13 8.41 6.03
C ARG A 151 -5.46 7.19 5.17
N GLY A 152 -4.84 6.08 5.53
CA GLY A 152 -5.07 4.78 4.95
C GLY A 152 -4.12 4.43 3.81
N LEU A 153 -4.14 3.17 3.41
CA LEU A 153 -3.29 2.57 2.38
C LEU A 153 -4.15 2.00 1.26
N ARG A 154 -3.65 2.05 0.02
CA ARG A 154 -4.41 1.59 -1.16
C ARG A 154 -4.50 0.07 -1.19
N GLN A 155 -5.72 -0.47 -1.11
CA GLN A 155 -5.92 -1.91 -1.21
C GLN A 155 -5.62 -2.42 -2.63
N GLY A 156 -4.93 -3.56 -2.74
CA GLY A 156 -4.52 -4.15 -4.03
C GLY A 156 -3.20 -3.60 -4.59
N ASP A 157 -2.63 -2.57 -3.94
CA ASP A 157 -1.29 -2.07 -4.23
C ASP A 157 -0.24 -2.94 -3.53
N PRO A 158 0.73 -3.53 -4.25
CA PRO A 158 1.79 -4.33 -3.64
C PRO A 158 2.60 -3.56 -2.60
N LEU A 159 2.81 -2.25 -2.76
CA LEU A 159 3.52 -1.44 -1.76
C LEU A 159 2.75 -1.35 -0.44
N SER A 160 1.42 -1.20 -0.52
CA SER A 160 0.56 -1.04 0.65
C SER A 160 0.59 -2.25 1.58
N SER A 161 0.75 -3.46 1.05
CA SER A 161 0.92 -4.68 1.86
C SER A 161 2.18 -4.64 2.72
N TYR A 162 3.31 -4.19 2.16
CA TYR A 162 4.57 -4.08 2.91
C TYR A 162 4.51 -2.97 3.96
N LEU A 163 3.94 -1.82 3.61
CA LEU A 163 3.75 -0.71 4.56
C LEU A 163 2.83 -1.10 5.72
N PHE A 164 1.80 -1.91 5.44
CA PHE A 164 0.92 -2.43 6.48
C PHE A 164 1.68 -3.36 7.45
N LEU A 165 2.56 -4.23 6.95
CA LEU A 165 3.39 -5.09 7.80
C LEU A 165 4.31 -4.29 8.72
N ILE A 166 4.90 -3.19 8.22
CA ILE A 166 5.71 -2.28 9.03
C ILE A 166 4.88 -1.68 10.18
N CYS A 167 3.66 -1.23 9.89
CA CYS A 167 2.75 -0.74 10.92
C CYS A 167 2.36 -1.84 11.93
N ALA A 168 2.10 -3.06 11.45
CA ALA A 168 1.73 -4.19 12.31
C ALA A 168 2.87 -4.58 13.27
N GLU A 169 4.11 -4.55 12.79
CA GLU A 169 5.30 -4.79 13.63
C GLU A 169 5.43 -3.73 14.74
N GLY A 170 5.20 -2.46 14.40
CA GLY A 170 5.15 -1.38 15.38
C GLY A 170 4.07 -1.57 16.44
N LEU A 171 2.88 -2.01 16.04
CA LEU A 171 1.79 -2.33 16.96
C LEU A 171 2.15 -3.52 17.87
N SER A 172 2.71 -4.60 17.30
CA SER A 172 3.17 -5.78 18.04
C SER A 172 4.19 -5.39 19.12
N SER A 173 5.19 -4.58 18.75
CA SER A 173 6.19 -4.06 19.68
C SER A 173 5.58 -3.22 20.80
N LEU A 174 4.56 -2.40 20.50
CA LEU A 174 3.86 -1.61 21.52
C LEU A 174 3.06 -2.49 22.48
N LEU A 175 2.41 -3.54 21.97
CA LEU A 175 1.67 -4.50 22.80
C LEU A 175 2.61 -5.26 23.74
N GLN A 176 3.74 -5.75 23.24
CA GLN A 176 4.76 -6.42 24.06
C GLN A 176 5.32 -5.48 25.13
N LYS A 177 5.54 -4.20 24.79
CA LYS A 177 5.97 -3.19 25.78
C LYS A 177 4.89 -2.93 26.83
N ALA A 178 3.63 -2.87 26.43
CA ALA A 178 2.51 -2.68 27.35
C ALA A 178 2.34 -3.87 28.31
N GLU A 179 2.48 -5.09 27.80
CA GLU A 179 2.47 -6.33 28.60
C GLU A 179 3.63 -6.37 29.60
N SER A 180 4.86 -6.14 29.14
CA SER A 180 6.04 -6.12 30.00
C SER A 180 5.99 -5.00 31.07
N SER A 181 5.33 -3.88 30.78
CA SER A 181 5.10 -2.81 31.76
C SER A 181 3.92 -3.07 32.71
N GLY A 182 3.20 -4.19 32.54
CA GLY A 182 2.02 -4.55 33.32
C GLY A 182 0.77 -3.70 33.03
N ALA A 183 0.82 -2.84 32.00
CA ALA A 183 -0.30 -1.99 31.58
C ALA A 183 -1.42 -2.78 30.88
N ILE A 184 -1.09 -3.96 30.34
CA ILE A 184 -2.05 -4.91 29.78
C ILE A 184 -1.72 -6.28 30.39
N LYS A 185 -2.76 -7.04 30.76
CA LYS A 185 -2.64 -8.45 31.19
C LYS A 185 -3.46 -9.31 30.24
N GLY A 186 -2.88 -10.45 29.83
CA GLY A 186 -3.53 -11.47 29.02
C GLY A 186 -4.52 -12.31 29.81
#